data_AF-A0A2V9R4N9-F1
#
_entry.id   AF-A0A2V9R4N9-F1
#
_cell.length_a   1.000
_cell.length_b   1.000
_cell.length_c   1.000
_cell.angle_alpha   90.00
_cell.angle_beta   90.00
_cell.angle_gamma   90.00
#
_symmetry.space_group_name_H-M   'P 1'
#
loop_
_entity.id
_entity.type
_entity.pdbx_description
1 polymer ?
#
loop_
_entity_poly.entity_id
_entity_poly.type
_entity_poly.pdbx_seq_one_letter_code
_entity_poly.pdbx_strand_id
1 'polypeptide(L)'
;MERERQEHLRENENVNRDDRFLQVEMFSSPPMTRNLSGLRVEYALALIYSSEAGQREAILGFDVGQGSQDLGFRGELPVLFNIRPVVPVRLSIRDHDGKQTTGRFTFFDRAGHVYPPQVKRLAPDLFFQKQIYRHDGDTVLLPPGKFTMFYGRGPEYRWLQRSVTIPSQGEPTIQVQLERWVHPMAYGYYSGDHHIHAAGCAHYTSPTEGVVPREMFLQVKGEGLNVGSILTWGYGFNYQRQFFSPGVDRISEPFWLMKYDIEVSGFGSEALGHVCLLNLQEQIYPGADGIKGWPTWTTPVLRWAKAQAAYTGYAHSGSGLQVDPAAAAKRLRAE
;
A
#
# COMPACT_ATOMS: atom_id res chain seq x y z
N MET A 1 -5.44 4.75 -10.23
CA MET A 1 -6.74 5.47 -10.22
C MET A 1 -7.93 4.52 -10.12
N GLU A 2 -8.27 3.69 -11.13
CA GLU A 2 -9.43 2.77 -11.02
C GLU A 2 -9.18 1.64 -9.98
N ARG A 3 -7.97 1.04 -10.02
CA ARG A 3 -7.58 -0.09 -9.16
C ARG A 3 -7.50 0.24 -7.66
N GLU A 4 -7.28 1.51 -7.31
CA GLU A 4 -7.24 2.00 -5.92
C GLU A 4 -8.63 2.12 -5.30
N ARG A 5 -9.67 2.25 -6.12
CA ARG A 5 -11.05 2.46 -5.69
C ARG A 5 -11.80 1.13 -5.53
N GLN A 6 -11.29 0.05 -6.14
CA GLN A 6 -11.95 -1.24 -6.19
C GLN A 6 -13.43 -1.17 -6.66
N GLU A 7 -13.82 -0.13 -7.40
CA GLU A 7 -15.22 0.14 -7.78
C GLU A 7 -15.81 -1.00 -8.65
N HIS A 8 -14.97 -1.62 -9.48
CA HIS A 8 -15.28 -2.81 -10.28
C HIS A 8 -15.59 -4.08 -9.45
N LEU A 9 -15.31 -4.10 -8.14
CA LEU A 9 -15.78 -5.18 -7.27
C LEU A 9 -17.32 -5.22 -7.13
N ARG A 10 -17.99 -4.11 -7.45
CA ARG A 10 -19.45 -3.96 -7.30
C ARG A 10 -20.23 -3.99 -8.62
N GLU A 11 -19.59 -3.73 -9.76
CA GLU A 11 -20.30 -3.57 -11.04
C GLU A 11 -20.93 -4.87 -11.57
N ASN A 12 -20.43 -6.04 -11.16
CA ASN A 12 -21.01 -7.36 -11.45
C ASN A 12 -21.23 -8.17 -10.17
N GLU A 13 -21.55 -7.49 -9.06
CA GLU A 13 -21.86 -8.17 -7.82
C GLU A 13 -23.17 -8.95 -7.99
N ASN A 14 -23.06 -10.29 -7.99
CA ASN A 14 -24.21 -11.16 -7.88
C ASN A 14 -24.92 -10.80 -6.55
N VAL A 15 -26.14 -10.27 -6.64
CA VAL A 15 -26.89 -9.74 -5.48
C VAL A 15 -27.36 -10.84 -4.51
N ASN A 16 -27.22 -12.10 -4.91
CA ASN A 16 -27.46 -13.25 -4.05
C ASN A 16 -26.23 -13.52 -3.17
N ARG A 17 -26.37 -13.39 -1.85
CA ARG A 17 -25.26 -13.38 -0.89
C ARG A 17 -24.93 -14.76 -0.31
N ASP A 18 -25.76 -15.75 -0.53
CA ASP A 18 -25.55 -17.09 -0.02
C ASP A 18 -24.45 -17.78 -0.87
N ASP A 19 -23.44 -18.35 -0.20
CA ASP A 19 -22.34 -19.15 -0.80
C ASP A 19 -21.33 -18.43 -1.72
N ARG A 20 -20.99 -17.16 -1.46
CA ARG A 20 -19.94 -16.44 -2.23
C ARG A 20 -18.52 -16.85 -1.84
N PHE A 21 -18.00 -17.89 -2.49
CA PHE A 21 -16.61 -18.36 -2.31
C PHE A 21 -15.62 -17.92 -3.39
N LEU A 22 -16.11 -17.51 -4.57
CA LEU A 22 -15.30 -17.28 -5.77
C LEU A 22 -15.36 -15.84 -6.23
N GLN A 23 -14.21 -15.33 -6.67
CA GLN A 23 -14.09 -14.08 -7.39
C GLN A 23 -13.28 -14.27 -8.66
N VAL A 24 -13.78 -13.75 -9.78
CA VAL A 24 -13.11 -13.81 -11.08
C VAL A 24 -12.97 -12.39 -11.64
N GLU A 25 -11.82 -12.08 -12.22
CA GLU A 25 -11.53 -10.81 -12.88
C GLU A 25 -10.82 -11.05 -14.22
N MET A 26 -11.30 -10.44 -15.30
CA MET A 26 -10.68 -10.57 -16.63
C MET A 26 -9.62 -9.49 -16.82
N PHE A 27 -8.40 -9.89 -17.15
CA PHE A 27 -7.32 -8.96 -17.48
C PHE A 27 -7.51 -8.45 -18.91
N SER A 28 -7.85 -7.16 -19.01
CA SER A 28 -8.18 -6.47 -20.27
C SER A 28 -7.27 -5.28 -20.57
N SER A 29 -6.15 -5.17 -19.86
CA SER A 29 -5.14 -4.12 -20.08
C SER A 29 -4.19 -4.50 -21.22
N PRO A 30 -3.54 -3.52 -21.89
CA PRO A 30 -2.56 -3.78 -22.93
C PRO A 30 -1.51 -4.81 -22.50
N PRO A 31 -1.18 -5.80 -23.34
CA PRO A 31 -1.51 -5.91 -24.78
C PRO A 31 -2.90 -6.51 -25.10
N MET A 32 -3.72 -6.85 -24.10
CA MET A 32 -5.07 -7.39 -24.31
C MET A 32 -6.06 -6.27 -24.71
N THR A 33 -7.14 -6.64 -25.40
CA THR A 33 -8.24 -5.73 -25.74
C THR A 33 -9.41 -5.90 -24.77
N ARG A 34 -10.16 -4.81 -24.52
CA ARG A 34 -11.36 -4.84 -23.68
C ARG A 34 -12.48 -5.69 -24.28
N ASN A 35 -12.63 -5.60 -25.59
CA ASN A 35 -13.60 -6.39 -26.36
C ASN A 35 -12.86 -7.42 -27.20
N LEU A 36 -13.58 -8.46 -27.63
CA LEU A 36 -13.06 -9.41 -28.61
C LEU A 36 -12.65 -8.66 -29.89
N SER A 37 -11.46 -8.95 -30.41
CA SER A 37 -10.91 -8.32 -31.61
C SER A 37 -11.54 -8.81 -32.92
N GLY A 38 -12.29 -9.91 -32.87
CA GLY A 38 -12.89 -10.57 -34.05
C GLY A 38 -11.95 -11.57 -34.72
N LEU A 39 -10.83 -11.91 -34.07
CA LEU A 39 -9.97 -13.00 -34.53
C LEU A 39 -10.69 -14.33 -34.36
N ARG A 40 -10.34 -15.29 -35.22
CA ARG A 40 -10.93 -16.64 -35.17
C ARG A 40 -10.68 -17.36 -33.85
N VAL A 41 -9.58 -17.05 -33.17
CA VAL A 41 -9.21 -17.56 -31.84
C VAL A 41 -8.62 -16.42 -31.05
N GLU A 42 -9.12 -16.23 -29.84
CA GLU A 42 -8.62 -15.25 -28.88
C GLU A 42 -8.41 -15.91 -27.52
N TYR A 43 -7.32 -15.53 -26.87
CA TYR A 43 -7.03 -15.94 -25.51
C TYR A 43 -7.38 -14.79 -24.58
N ALA A 44 -7.98 -15.12 -23.44
CA ALA A 44 -8.26 -14.17 -22.37
C ALA A 44 -7.63 -14.67 -21.07
N LEU A 45 -7.18 -13.74 -20.24
CA LEU A 45 -6.59 -14.04 -18.95
C LEU A 45 -7.60 -13.75 -17.85
N ALA A 46 -7.86 -14.75 -17.01
CA ALA A 46 -8.73 -14.62 -15.84
C ALA A 46 -7.92 -14.78 -14.57
N LEU A 47 -8.04 -13.81 -13.65
CA LEU A 47 -7.60 -13.95 -12.28
C LEU A 47 -8.74 -14.59 -11.47
N ILE A 48 -8.46 -15.73 -10.87
CA ILE A 48 -9.42 -16.48 -10.06
C ILE A 48 -8.92 -16.48 -8.61
N TYR A 49 -9.80 -16.09 -7.69
CA TYR A 49 -9.53 -16.07 -6.26
C TYR A 49 -10.65 -16.77 -5.50
N SER A 50 -10.30 -17.47 -4.43
CA SER A 50 -11.28 -17.99 -3.50
C SER A 50 -10.97 -17.60 -2.06
N SER A 51 -12.04 -17.27 -1.32
CA SER A 51 -12.02 -17.02 0.12
C SER A 51 -12.12 -18.29 0.96
N GLU A 52 -12.39 -19.45 0.35
CA GLU A 52 -12.71 -20.69 1.08
C GLU A 52 -11.87 -21.87 0.60
N ALA A 53 -11.68 -22.84 1.49
CA ALA A 53 -11.08 -24.12 1.17
C ALA A 53 -12.15 -25.21 0.98
N GLY A 54 -11.79 -26.30 0.31
CA GLY A 54 -12.61 -27.48 0.13
C GLY A 54 -13.06 -27.71 -1.30
N GLN A 55 -13.98 -28.67 -1.46
CA GLN A 55 -14.63 -28.94 -2.73
C GLN A 55 -15.66 -27.85 -3.02
N ARG A 56 -15.54 -27.23 -4.19
CA ARG A 56 -16.46 -26.19 -4.66
C ARG A 56 -16.73 -26.40 -6.13
N GLU A 57 -17.85 -25.88 -6.61
CA GLU A 57 -18.20 -25.88 -8.02
C GLU A 57 -18.49 -24.44 -8.44
N ALA A 58 -18.06 -24.06 -9.64
CA ALA A 58 -18.57 -22.87 -10.30
C ALA A 58 -18.84 -23.17 -11.77
N ILE A 59 -19.90 -22.57 -12.29
CA ILE A 59 -20.24 -22.65 -13.70
C ILE A 59 -19.62 -21.45 -14.40
N LEU A 60 -18.77 -21.71 -15.40
CA LEU A 60 -18.27 -20.69 -16.32
C LEU A 60 -19.21 -20.62 -17.52
N GLY A 61 -19.89 -19.50 -17.68
CA GLY A 61 -20.77 -19.23 -18.82
C GLY A 61 -20.12 -18.32 -19.86
N PHE A 62 -20.47 -18.51 -21.13
CA PHE A 62 -20.14 -17.60 -22.22
C PHE A 62 -21.42 -16.95 -22.79
N ASP A 63 -21.50 -15.63 -22.72
CA ASP A 63 -22.66 -14.85 -23.17
C ASP A 63 -22.24 -13.75 -24.16
N VAL A 64 -22.77 -13.82 -25.38
CA VAL A 64 -22.66 -12.81 -26.43
C VAL A 64 -24.04 -12.29 -26.89
N GLY A 65 -25.05 -12.40 -26.01
CA GLY A 65 -26.42 -11.97 -26.26
C GLY A 65 -27.16 -12.93 -27.20
N GLN A 66 -27.84 -12.39 -28.21
CA GLN A 66 -28.64 -13.20 -29.16
C GLN A 66 -27.81 -14.26 -29.89
N GLY A 67 -26.51 -14.02 -30.10
CA GLY A 67 -25.58 -14.99 -30.71
C GLY A 67 -25.31 -16.24 -29.86
N SER A 68 -25.64 -16.23 -28.57
CA SER A 68 -25.51 -17.41 -27.71
C SER A 68 -26.66 -18.41 -27.87
N GLN A 69 -27.75 -18.07 -28.58
CA GLN A 69 -28.90 -18.97 -28.75
C GLN A 69 -28.54 -20.27 -29.49
N ASP A 70 -27.60 -20.19 -30.44
CA ASP A 70 -27.12 -21.35 -31.20
C ASP A 70 -26.26 -22.31 -30.35
N LEU A 71 -25.78 -21.85 -29.19
CA LEU A 71 -24.97 -22.67 -28.28
C LEU A 71 -25.81 -23.65 -27.45
N GLY A 72 -27.10 -23.36 -27.22
CA GLY A 72 -27.96 -24.16 -26.33
C GLY A 72 -27.28 -24.45 -24.99
N PHE A 73 -27.28 -25.71 -24.54
CA PHE A 73 -26.61 -26.15 -23.30
C PHE A 73 -25.07 -26.16 -23.35
N ARG A 74 -24.44 -25.74 -24.46
CA ARG A 74 -22.97 -25.71 -24.62
C ARG A 74 -22.35 -24.37 -24.21
N GLY A 75 -23.17 -23.41 -23.78
CA GLY A 75 -22.73 -22.10 -23.30
C GLY A 75 -22.17 -22.11 -21.87
N GLU A 76 -22.32 -23.22 -21.14
CA GLU A 76 -21.93 -23.34 -19.73
C GLU A 76 -20.98 -24.52 -19.51
N LEU A 77 -19.99 -24.31 -18.66
CA LEU A 77 -19.02 -25.32 -18.24
C LEU A 77 -18.96 -25.38 -16.71
N PRO A 78 -19.50 -26.43 -16.07
CA PRO A 78 -19.25 -26.66 -14.65
C PRO A 78 -17.78 -27.01 -14.41
N VAL A 79 -17.14 -26.26 -13.52
CA VAL A 79 -15.76 -26.47 -13.09
C VAL A 79 -15.75 -26.84 -11.62
N LEU A 80 -15.24 -28.03 -11.33
CA LEU A 80 -15.03 -28.51 -9.97
C LEU A 80 -13.65 -28.09 -9.47
N PHE A 81 -13.63 -27.43 -8.31
CA PHE A 81 -12.42 -26.99 -7.63
C PHE A 81 -12.17 -27.84 -6.38
N ASN A 82 -10.92 -28.23 -6.18
CA ASN A 82 -10.42 -28.69 -4.88
C ASN A 82 -9.48 -27.62 -4.33
N ILE A 83 -10.03 -26.69 -3.56
CA ILE A 83 -9.30 -25.53 -3.06
C ILE A 83 -8.57 -25.93 -1.78
N ARG A 84 -7.25 -25.98 -1.85
CA ARG A 84 -6.43 -26.37 -0.69
C ARG A 84 -6.35 -25.20 0.30
N PRO A 85 -6.42 -25.46 1.63
CA PRO A 85 -6.25 -24.41 2.62
C PRO A 85 -4.83 -23.84 2.54
N VAL A 86 -4.72 -22.54 2.79
CA VAL A 86 -3.44 -21.89 3.07
C VAL A 86 -2.96 -22.27 4.47
N VAL A 87 -1.65 -22.27 4.66
CA VAL A 87 -1.01 -22.59 5.93
C VAL A 87 -0.62 -21.28 6.62
N PRO A 88 -1.06 -21.04 7.87
CA PRO A 88 -0.58 -19.91 8.66
C PRO A 88 0.84 -20.21 9.14
N VAL A 89 1.82 -19.56 8.51
CA VAL A 89 3.23 -19.73 8.83
C VAL A 89 3.66 -18.66 9.82
N ARG A 90 4.06 -19.05 11.04
CA ARG A 90 4.56 -18.12 12.06
C ARG A 90 5.99 -17.70 11.73
N LEU A 91 6.32 -16.43 11.90
CA LEU A 91 7.69 -15.92 11.76
C LEU A 91 8.27 -15.63 13.14
N SER A 92 9.39 -16.25 13.47
CA SER A 92 10.18 -15.93 14.67
C SER A 92 11.35 -15.06 14.23
N ILE A 93 11.28 -13.77 14.53
CA ILE A 93 12.13 -12.71 13.99
C ILE A 93 13.02 -12.16 15.09
N ARG A 94 14.33 -12.19 14.87
CA ARG A 94 15.35 -11.68 15.77
C ARG A 94 16.22 -10.66 15.05
N ASP A 95 16.46 -9.53 15.72
CA ASP A 95 17.38 -8.49 15.28
C ASP A 95 18.84 -8.91 15.51
N HIS A 96 19.80 -8.09 15.06
CA HIS A 96 21.24 -8.30 15.24
C HIS A 96 21.68 -8.44 16.71
N ASP A 97 20.91 -7.89 17.66
CA ASP A 97 21.16 -8.00 19.11
C ASP A 97 20.33 -9.11 19.78
N GLY A 98 19.64 -9.94 18.98
CA GLY A 98 18.79 -11.03 19.46
C GLY A 98 17.43 -10.60 19.98
N LYS A 99 17.06 -9.30 19.95
CA LYS A 99 15.72 -8.85 20.36
C LYS A 99 14.69 -9.09 19.27
N GLN A 100 13.43 -9.11 19.68
CA GLN A 100 12.28 -9.19 18.79
C GLN A 100 12.16 -7.90 17.98
N THR A 101 11.84 -8.01 16.69
CA THR A 101 11.76 -6.84 15.81
C THR A 101 10.84 -7.11 14.62
N THR A 102 10.67 -6.09 13.78
CA THR A 102 9.92 -6.18 12.53
C THR A 102 10.86 -6.42 11.36
N GLY A 103 10.53 -7.41 10.52
CA GLY A 103 11.24 -7.71 9.29
C GLY A 103 10.43 -7.36 8.05
N ARG A 104 11.13 -7.19 6.94
CA ARG A 104 10.61 -7.07 5.57
C ARG A 104 10.80 -8.40 4.85
N PHE A 105 9.78 -8.90 4.16
CA PHE A 105 9.79 -10.23 3.54
C PHE A 105 9.21 -10.23 2.13
N THR A 106 9.73 -11.08 1.26
CA THR A 106 9.06 -11.49 0.01
C THR A 106 9.12 -12.99 -0.13
N PHE A 107 8.08 -13.60 -0.68
CA PHE A 107 8.00 -15.03 -0.95
C PHE A 107 7.68 -15.22 -2.43
N PHE A 108 8.53 -15.98 -3.13
CA PHE A 108 8.35 -16.34 -4.53
C PHE A 108 8.19 -17.85 -4.66
N ASP A 109 7.18 -18.30 -5.39
CA ASP A 109 7.13 -19.70 -5.81
C ASP A 109 8.14 -19.98 -6.94
N ARG A 110 8.12 -21.19 -7.49
CA ARG A 110 9.02 -21.58 -8.60
C ARG A 110 8.68 -20.87 -9.92
N ALA A 111 7.45 -20.41 -10.09
CA ALA A 111 7.01 -19.68 -11.28
C ALA A 111 7.27 -18.17 -11.16
N GLY A 112 7.77 -17.70 -10.00
CA GLY A 112 8.04 -16.29 -9.74
C GLY A 112 6.83 -15.50 -9.25
N HIS A 113 5.73 -16.17 -8.89
CA HIS A 113 4.58 -15.50 -8.29
C HIS A 113 4.90 -15.03 -6.87
N VAL A 114 4.45 -13.82 -6.54
CA VAL A 114 4.63 -13.20 -5.22
C VAL A 114 3.53 -13.66 -4.27
N TYR A 115 3.92 -14.07 -3.06
CA TYR A 115 3.01 -14.45 -1.99
C TYR A 115 3.15 -13.56 -0.73
N PRO A 116 2.05 -13.25 -0.03
CA PRO A 116 0.64 -13.45 -0.45
C PRO A 116 0.32 -12.71 -1.77
N PRO A 117 -0.67 -13.14 -2.57
CA PRO A 117 -0.92 -12.54 -3.89
C PRO A 117 -1.22 -11.04 -3.82
N GLN A 118 -0.42 -10.21 -4.49
CA GLN A 118 -0.53 -8.74 -4.45
C GLN A 118 -1.92 -8.20 -4.78
N VAL A 119 -2.58 -8.83 -5.75
CA VAL A 119 -3.88 -8.45 -6.29
C VAL A 119 -5.04 -8.46 -5.28
N LYS A 120 -4.87 -9.12 -4.13
CA LYS A 120 -5.89 -9.21 -3.07
C LYS A 120 -5.42 -8.65 -1.74
N ARG A 121 -4.24 -8.03 -1.70
CA ARG A 121 -3.74 -7.49 -0.44
C ARG A 121 -4.50 -6.21 -0.08
N LEU A 122 -4.86 -6.14 1.20
CA LEU A 122 -5.31 -4.93 1.87
C LEU A 122 -4.27 -4.59 2.94
N ALA A 123 -4.35 -3.37 3.48
CA ALA A 123 -3.47 -2.97 4.57
C ALA A 123 -3.50 -4.03 5.71
N PRO A 124 -2.34 -4.33 6.31
CA PRO A 124 -1.03 -3.68 6.14
C PRO A 124 -0.23 -4.12 4.90
N ASP A 125 -0.69 -5.11 4.16
CA ASP A 125 -0.02 -5.62 2.97
C ASP A 125 -0.45 -4.81 1.75
N LEU A 126 0.40 -3.92 1.25
CA LEU A 126 0.01 -3.05 0.15
C LEU A 126 0.14 -3.75 -1.21
N PHE A 127 -0.88 -3.62 -2.06
CA PHE A 127 -0.96 -4.31 -3.35
C PHE A 127 0.15 -3.89 -4.32
N PHE A 128 0.64 -2.66 -4.24
CA PHE A 128 1.63 -2.09 -5.16
C PHE A 128 3.08 -2.44 -4.80
N GLN A 129 3.33 -3.03 -3.63
CA GLN A 129 4.65 -3.46 -3.20
C GLN A 129 4.73 -4.98 -3.10
N LYS A 130 5.88 -5.56 -3.48
CA LYS A 130 6.06 -7.02 -3.44
C LYS A 130 6.24 -7.50 -2.00
N GLN A 131 6.98 -6.72 -1.22
CA GLN A 131 7.30 -7.02 0.16
C GLN A 131 6.07 -6.92 1.08
N ILE A 132 6.16 -7.62 2.19
CA ILE A 132 5.26 -7.49 3.35
C ILE A 132 6.12 -7.26 4.59
N TYR A 133 5.50 -6.72 5.64
CA TYR A 133 6.17 -6.49 6.92
C TYR A 133 5.50 -7.32 8.00
N ARG A 134 6.30 -7.92 8.87
CA ARG A 134 5.82 -8.76 9.97
C ARG A 134 6.65 -8.49 11.20
N HIS A 135 5.99 -8.32 12.33
CA HIS A 135 6.61 -8.33 13.63
C HIS A 135 6.88 -9.77 14.09
N ASP A 136 7.79 -9.94 15.05
CA ASP A 136 8.02 -11.24 15.67
C ASP A 136 6.70 -11.88 16.13
N GLY A 137 6.53 -13.17 15.82
CA GLY A 137 5.35 -13.93 16.15
C GLY A 137 4.19 -13.76 15.18
N ASP A 138 4.20 -12.79 14.27
CA ASP A 138 3.15 -12.65 13.26
C ASP A 138 3.16 -13.82 12.27
N THR A 139 2.04 -13.96 11.54
CA THR A 139 1.84 -15.03 10.55
C THR A 139 1.79 -14.49 9.12
N VAL A 140 2.19 -15.34 8.18
CA VAL A 140 1.96 -15.15 6.74
C VAL A 140 1.22 -16.38 6.19
N LEU A 141 0.21 -16.14 5.36
CA LEU A 141 -0.56 -17.20 4.72
C LEU A 141 0.17 -17.64 3.45
N LEU A 142 0.64 -18.88 3.42
CA LEU A 142 1.35 -19.47 2.28
C LEU A 142 0.73 -20.83 1.92
N PRO A 143 0.54 -21.15 0.64
CA PRO A 143 0.14 -22.50 0.27
C PRO A 143 1.28 -23.50 0.55
N PRO A 144 0.98 -24.80 0.73
CA PRO A 144 2.01 -25.82 0.86
C PRO A 144 2.92 -25.86 -0.36
N GLY A 145 4.23 -25.92 -0.16
CA GLY A 145 5.19 -25.92 -1.27
C GLY A 145 6.52 -25.26 -0.95
N LYS A 146 7.38 -25.16 -1.98
CA LYS A 146 8.72 -24.57 -1.87
C LYS A 146 8.69 -23.13 -2.35
N PHE A 147 9.25 -22.23 -1.55
CA PHE A 147 9.39 -20.82 -1.86
C PHE A 147 10.85 -20.37 -1.76
N THR A 148 11.19 -19.37 -2.57
CA THR A 148 12.35 -18.50 -2.34
C THR A 148 11.87 -17.34 -1.47
N MET A 149 12.34 -17.29 -0.23
CA MET A 149 12.07 -16.21 0.70
C MET A 149 13.25 -15.23 0.66
N PHE A 150 12.96 -13.94 0.44
CA PHE A 150 13.92 -12.88 0.75
C PHE A 150 13.50 -12.14 2.01
N TYR A 151 14.47 -11.71 2.80
CA TYR A 151 14.22 -11.03 4.07
C TYR A 151 15.34 -10.05 4.47
N GLY A 152 14.98 -9.07 5.30
CA GLY A 152 15.88 -8.02 5.78
C GLY A 152 15.09 -6.96 6.54
N ARG A 153 15.66 -5.76 6.72
CA ARG A 153 15.01 -4.63 7.39
C ARG A 153 15.64 -3.31 6.93
N GLY A 154 14.95 -2.52 6.11
CA GLY A 154 15.51 -1.26 5.61
C GLY A 154 16.83 -1.38 4.86
N PRO A 155 17.52 -0.25 4.61
CA PRO A 155 18.82 -0.22 3.94
C PRO A 155 19.99 -0.63 4.84
N GLU A 156 19.82 -0.61 6.17
CA GLU A 156 20.90 -0.90 7.13
C GLU A 156 21.18 -2.41 7.32
N TYR A 157 20.34 -3.25 6.72
CA TYR A 157 20.41 -4.71 6.82
C TYR A 157 20.58 -5.36 5.46
N ARG A 158 21.20 -6.53 5.46
CA ARG A 158 21.38 -7.32 4.24
C ARG A 158 20.04 -7.84 3.76
N TRP A 159 19.87 -7.86 2.45
CA TRP A 159 18.74 -8.52 1.81
C TRP A 159 19.12 -9.99 1.54
N LEU A 160 18.77 -10.85 2.49
CA LEU A 160 19.13 -12.25 2.50
C LEU A 160 18.11 -13.08 1.73
N GLN A 161 18.57 -14.18 1.14
CA GLN A 161 17.75 -15.12 0.38
C GLN A 161 17.84 -16.51 1.00
N ARG A 162 16.71 -17.19 1.16
CA ARG A 162 16.64 -18.57 1.65
C ARG A 162 15.51 -19.35 1.00
N SER A 163 15.76 -20.62 0.69
CA SER A 163 14.69 -21.54 0.32
C SER A 163 13.93 -22.02 1.56
N VAL A 164 12.60 -21.95 1.53
CA VAL A 164 11.73 -22.46 2.60
C VAL A 164 10.71 -23.43 2.03
N THR A 165 10.33 -24.45 2.79
CA THR A 165 9.31 -25.43 2.41
C THR A 165 8.17 -25.37 3.42
N ILE A 166 6.97 -25.07 2.95
CA ILE A 166 5.76 -25.01 3.76
C ILE A 166 5.09 -26.38 3.73
N PRO A 167 4.90 -27.05 4.89
CA PRO A 167 4.24 -28.35 4.95
C PRO A 167 2.75 -28.22 4.61
N SER A 168 2.08 -29.33 4.31
CA SER A 168 0.64 -29.33 4.01
C SER A 168 -0.26 -29.27 5.25
N GLN A 169 0.30 -29.49 6.44
CA GLN A 169 -0.41 -29.53 7.72
C GLN A 169 0.48 -28.98 8.84
N GLY A 170 -0.17 -28.58 9.95
CA GLY A 170 0.48 -28.05 11.15
C GLY A 170 0.65 -26.53 11.15
N GLU A 171 1.35 -26.04 12.17
CA GLU A 171 1.65 -24.62 12.39
C GLU A 171 3.16 -24.37 12.23
N PRO A 172 3.68 -24.34 10.99
CA PRO A 172 5.11 -24.19 10.77
C PRO A 172 5.60 -22.83 11.27
N THR A 173 6.78 -22.84 11.89
CA THR A 173 7.49 -21.62 12.29
C THR A 173 8.77 -21.48 11.49
N ILE A 174 8.96 -20.32 10.86
CA ILE A 174 10.20 -19.95 10.18
C ILE A 174 11.03 -19.08 11.13
N GLN A 175 12.23 -19.56 11.49
CA GLN A 175 13.20 -18.79 12.25
C GLN A 175 13.97 -17.83 11.34
N VAL A 176 14.02 -16.55 11.72
CA VAL A 176 14.59 -15.45 10.94
C VAL A 176 15.54 -14.66 11.84
N GLN A 177 16.83 -14.70 11.49
CA GLN A 177 17.86 -13.86 12.08
C GLN A 177 18.23 -12.77 11.08
N LEU A 178 17.98 -11.51 11.43
CA LEU A 178 18.36 -10.38 10.60
C LEU A 178 19.86 -10.11 10.70
N GLU A 179 20.47 -9.73 9.57
CA GLU A 179 21.90 -9.37 9.49
C GLU A 179 22.07 -7.88 9.19
N ARG A 180 22.34 -7.11 10.24
CA ARG A 180 22.71 -5.70 10.12
C ARG A 180 24.13 -5.59 9.55
N TRP A 181 24.35 -4.77 8.52
CA TRP A 181 25.68 -4.54 7.95
C TRP A 181 26.24 -3.15 8.27
N VAL A 182 25.38 -2.22 8.68
CA VAL A 182 25.78 -0.89 9.15
C VAL A 182 24.89 -0.48 10.33
N HIS A 183 25.46 0.25 11.29
CA HIS A 183 24.73 0.74 12.46
C HIS A 183 24.95 2.25 12.67
N PRO A 184 24.35 3.12 11.84
CA PRO A 184 24.55 4.57 11.94
C PRO A 184 24.15 5.15 13.30
N MET A 185 23.14 4.58 13.95
CA MET A 185 22.66 4.99 15.28
C MET A 185 23.75 4.90 16.35
N ALA A 186 24.67 3.93 16.27
CA ALA A 186 25.80 3.83 17.19
C ALA A 186 26.75 5.05 17.11
N TYR A 187 26.64 5.84 16.05
CA TYR A 187 27.41 7.07 15.81
C TYR A 187 26.54 8.34 15.85
N GLY A 188 25.30 8.25 16.35
CA GLY A 188 24.38 9.38 16.46
C GLY A 188 23.63 9.75 15.17
N TYR A 189 23.71 8.93 14.12
CA TYR A 189 22.92 9.11 12.90
C TYR A 189 21.64 8.29 12.96
N TYR A 190 20.51 8.93 12.68
CA TYR A 190 19.19 8.29 12.71
C TYR A 190 18.60 8.27 11.31
N SER A 191 18.17 7.09 10.86
CA SER A 191 17.49 6.92 9.58
C SER A 191 16.08 7.50 9.67
N GLY A 192 15.71 8.37 8.76
CA GLY A 192 14.39 8.98 8.74
C GLY A 192 13.85 9.13 7.33
N ASP A 193 12.54 8.98 7.21
CA ASP A 193 11.80 9.37 6.01
C ASP A 193 10.77 10.43 6.42
N HIS A 194 11.00 11.65 5.93
CA HIS A 194 10.21 12.81 6.27
C HIS A 194 9.03 13.05 5.29
N HIS A 195 8.80 12.16 4.31
CA HIS A 195 7.76 12.36 3.30
C HIS A 195 7.07 11.03 2.95
N ILE A 196 6.22 10.55 3.87
CA ILE A 196 5.42 9.34 3.69
C ILE A 196 3.95 9.71 3.54
N HIS A 197 3.21 9.08 2.61
CA HIS A 197 1.76 9.21 2.53
C HIS A 197 1.03 7.97 3.02
N ALA A 198 -0.08 8.17 3.71
CA ALA A 198 -0.99 7.09 4.13
C ALA A 198 -2.22 6.93 3.21
N ALA A 199 -2.47 7.89 2.31
CA ALA A 199 -3.59 7.88 1.37
C ALA A 199 -3.17 8.56 0.04
N GLY A 200 -3.86 8.22 -1.05
CA GLY A 200 -3.57 8.72 -2.40
C GLY A 200 -2.24 8.25 -3.00
N CYS A 201 -1.84 8.80 -4.14
CA CYS A 201 -0.70 8.32 -4.94
C CYS A 201 -0.88 6.85 -5.35
N ALA A 202 0.05 5.96 -4.98
CA ALA A 202 -0.13 4.52 -5.12
C ALA A 202 -0.97 3.92 -3.98
N HIS A 203 -1.04 4.62 -2.84
CA HIS A 203 -1.95 4.27 -1.76
C HIS A 203 -3.37 4.57 -2.19
N TYR A 204 -4.29 4.00 -1.45
CA TYR A 204 -5.68 4.05 -1.80
C TYR A 204 -6.22 5.48 -1.80
N THR A 205 -7.00 5.82 -2.82
CA THR A 205 -7.88 6.98 -2.77
C THR A 205 -9.02 6.73 -1.77
N SER A 206 -9.50 5.48 -1.58
CA SER A 206 -10.23 5.03 -0.38
C SER A 206 -10.49 3.51 -0.34
N PRO A 207 -10.21 2.79 0.77
CA PRO A 207 -10.90 1.55 1.11
C PRO A 207 -10.91 1.29 2.64
N THR A 208 -11.18 2.23 3.55
CA THR A 208 -11.96 3.48 3.44
C THR A 208 -11.16 4.67 3.99
N GLU A 209 -10.37 5.26 3.10
CA GLU A 209 -9.58 6.51 3.24
C GLU A 209 -8.17 6.40 3.83
N GLY A 210 -7.52 5.25 3.62
CA GLY A 210 -6.07 5.11 3.65
C GLY A 210 -5.57 4.02 4.60
N VAL A 211 -4.29 4.09 4.93
CA VAL A 211 -3.61 3.20 5.87
C VAL A 211 -3.63 3.84 7.26
N VAL A 212 -3.96 3.06 8.30
CA VAL A 212 -4.08 3.60 9.66
C VAL A 212 -2.70 3.67 10.36
N PRO A 213 -2.54 4.48 11.43
CA PRO A 213 -1.24 4.66 12.10
C PRO A 213 -0.53 3.36 12.47
N ARG A 214 -1.27 2.36 12.98
CA ARG A 214 -0.70 1.06 13.36
C ARG A 214 0.00 0.34 12.19
N GLU A 215 -0.59 0.42 11.01
CA GLU A 215 -0.09 -0.23 9.82
C GLU A 215 1.03 0.57 9.17
N MET A 216 0.95 1.91 9.19
CA MET A 216 2.07 2.77 8.80
C MET A 216 3.30 2.53 9.67
N PHE A 217 3.11 2.43 10.98
CA PHE A 217 4.21 2.17 11.91
C PHE A 217 4.88 0.82 11.67
N LEU A 218 4.13 -0.20 11.25
CA LEU A 218 4.69 -1.48 10.84
C LEU A 218 5.65 -1.33 9.64
N GLN A 219 5.29 -0.48 8.66
CA GLN A 219 6.16 -0.19 7.52
C GLN A 219 7.40 0.61 7.94
N VAL A 220 7.24 1.65 8.77
CA VAL A 220 8.37 2.44 9.33
C VAL A 220 9.37 1.52 10.03
N LYS A 221 8.89 0.61 10.90
CA LYS A 221 9.75 -0.34 11.62
C LYS A 221 10.39 -1.38 10.68
N GLY A 222 9.64 -1.87 9.70
CA GLY A 222 10.10 -2.86 8.72
C GLY A 222 11.12 -2.31 7.72
N GLU A 223 11.06 -1.01 7.42
CA GLU A 223 12.07 -0.27 6.66
C GLU A 223 13.20 0.28 7.56
N GLY A 224 13.23 -0.09 8.84
CA GLY A 224 14.33 0.24 9.75
C GLY A 224 14.47 1.73 10.05
N LEU A 225 13.42 2.52 9.84
CA LEU A 225 13.43 3.97 10.05
C LEU A 225 13.26 4.30 11.54
N ASN A 226 14.08 5.23 12.03
CA ASN A 226 13.95 5.79 13.37
C ASN A 226 12.90 6.89 13.45
N VAL A 227 12.67 7.59 12.35
CA VAL A 227 11.65 8.65 12.24
C VAL A 227 10.87 8.48 10.95
N GLY A 228 9.55 8.34 11.04
CA GLY A 228 8.63 8.37 9.91
C GLY A 228 7.67 9.55 10.01
N SER A 229 7.73 10.49 9.07
CA SER A 229 6.78 11.60 8.99
C SER A 229 5.69 11.27 7.97
N ILE A 230 4.48 11.06 8.47
CA ILE A 230 3.30 10.80 7.66
C ILE A 230 2.69 12.15 7.28
N LEU A 231 2.84 12.55 6.02
CA LEU A 231 2.34 13.80 5.48
C LEU A 231 0.92 13.62 4.96
N THR A 232 -0.03 14.15 5.73
CA THR A 232 -1.41 14.29 5.29
C THR A 232 -1.46 15.39 4.23
N TRP A 233 -2.19 15.15 3.16
CA TRP A 233 -2.23 16.02 1.99
C TRP A 233 -3.63 15.98 1.37
N GLY A 234 -3.88 16.69 0.26
CA GLY A 234 -5.22 16.90 -0.29
C GLY A 234 -6.04 15.61 -0.47
N TYR A 235 -5.41 14.51 -0.88
CA TYR A 235 -6.07 13.21 -0.93
C TYR A 235 -6.17 12.55 0.45
N GLY A 236 -7.39 12.20 0.84
CA GLY A 236 -7.66 11.57 2.14
C GLY A 236 -7.54 12.51 3.34
N PHE A 237 -7.34 13.82 3.12
CA PHE A 237 -7.17 14.81 4.19
C PHE A 237 -8.26 14.74 5.27
N ASN A 238 -9.53 14.71 4.83
CA ASN A 238 -10.68 14.79 5.73
C ASN A 238 -10.69 13.68 6.77
N TYR A 239 -10.27 12.47 6.38
CA TYR A 239 -10.12 11.34 7.29
C TYR A 239 -8.77 11.37 8.00
N GLN A 240 -7.65 11.45 7.28
CA GLN A 240 -6.31 11.27 7.85
C GLN A 240 -5.91 12.36 8.85
N ARG A 241 -6.48 13.58 8.74
CA ARG A 241 -6.22 14.69 9.69
C ARG A 241 -6.55 14.35 11.15
N GLN A 242 -7.36 13.32 11.39
CA GLN A 242 -7.72 12.87 12.75
C GLN A 242 -6.53 12.24 13.50
N PHE A 243 -5.49 11.80 12.78
CA PHE A 243 -4.30 11.18 13.35
C PHE A 243 -3.22 12.19 13.76
N PHE A 244 -3.42 13.48 13.44
CA PHE A 244 -2.50 14.54 13.83
C PHE A 244 -2.52 14.80 15.34
N SER A 245 -1.33 15.08 15.87
CA SER A 245 -1.09 15.57 17.23
C SER A 245 0.12 16.52 17.21
N PRO A 246 0.19 17.52 18.10
CA PRO A 246 1.39 18.36 18.26
C PRO A 246 2.66 17.54 18.58
N GLY A 247 2.51 16.40 19.26
CA GLY A 247 3.60 15.46 19.56
C GLY A 247 3.79 14.37 18.51
N VAL A 248 4.66 13.40 18.84
CA VAL A 248 4.74 12.12 18.11
C VAL A 248 3.47 11.30 18.34
N ASP A 249 3.13 10.41 17.41
CA ASP A 249 2.01 9.48 17.55
C ASP A 249 2.22 8.59 18.77
N ARG A 250 1.13 8.29 19.48
CA ARG A 250 1.10 7.44 20.69
C ARG A 250 1.65 6.03 20.48
N ILE A 251 1.69 5.53 19.24
CA ILE A 251 2.25 4.21 18.92
C ILE A 251 3.78 4.22 18.84
N SER A 252 4.40 5.41 18.85
CA SER A 252 5.85 5.55 18.81
C SER A 252 6.50 4.80 19.98
N GLU A 253 7.66 4.23 19.70
CA GLU A 253 8.52 3.52 20.66
C GLU A 253 9.86 4.27 20.79
N PRO A 254 10.64 4.03 21.87
CA PRO A 254 11.99 4.60 21.95
C PRO A 254 12.81 4.28 20.70
N PHE A 255 13.37 5.29 20.04
CA PHE A 255 14.13 5.19 18.76
C PHE A 255 13.33 4.81 17.51
N TRP A 256 12.00 4.69 17.60
CA TRP A 256 11.10 4.52 16.46
C TRP A 256 9.91 5.46 16.60
N LEU A 257 10.06 6.64 16.04
CA LEU A 257 9.10 7.73 16.14
C LEU A 257 8.29 7.82 14.85
N MET A 258 6.99 8.03 15.01
CA MET A 258 6.12 8.38 13.89
C MET A 258 5.38 9.66 14.24
N LYS A 259 5.26 10.59 13.30
CA LYS A 259 4.47 11.79 13.47
C LYS A 259 3.65 12.08 12.23
N TYR A 260 2.42 12.52 12.42
CA TYR A 260 1.58 13.07 11.36
C TYR A 260 1.82 14.57 11.24
N ASP A 261 2.00 15.02 10.01
CA ASP A 261 2.33 16.38 9.61
C ASP A 261 1.68 16.65 8.23
N ILE A 262 2.03 17.75 7.54
CA ILE A 262 1.33 18.17 6.31
C ILE A 262 2.27 18.22 5.10
N GLU A 263 1.82 17.72 3.95
CA GLU A 263 2.30 18.21 2.65
C GLU A 263 1.22 19.13 2.07
N VAL A 264 1.60 20.37 1.80
CA VAL A 264 0.76 21.36 1.14
C VAL A 264 0.74 21.03 -0.35
N SER A 265 -0.18 20.14 -0.71
CA SER A 265 -0.49 19.72 -2.07
C SER A 265 -2.01 19.51 -2.20
N GLY A 266 -2.69 20.40 -2.93
CA GLY A 266 -4.15 20.45 -3.04
C GLY A 266 -4.83 21.40 -2.04
N PHE A 267 -4.12 22.44 -1.60
CA PHE A 267 -4.55 23.43 -0.60
C PHE A 267 -4.48 24.86 -1.17
N GLY A 268 -4.39 25.06 -2.48
CA GLY A 268 -4.27 26.35 -3.15
C GLY A 268 -2.86 26.71 -3.62
N SER A 269 -1.85 26.61 -2.75
CA SER A 269 -0.46 27.01 -3.08
C SER A 269 0.33 25.99 -3.89
N GLU A 270 -0.22 24.80 -4.17
CA GLU A 270 0.44 23.73 -4.97
C GLU A 270 0.88 24.18 -6.37
N ALA A 271 0.25 25.24 -6.91
CA ALA A 271 0.63 25.81 -8.19
C ALA A 271 2.07 26.37 -8.19
N LEU A 272 2.66 26.61 -7.02
CA LEU A 272 4.04 27.06 -6.86
C LEU A 272 4.98 25.92 -6.39
N GLY A 273 4.51 24.68 -6.44
CA GLY A 273 5.20 23.49 -5.94
C GLY A 273 4.62 23.01 -4.61
N HIS A 274 4.97 21.79 -4.23
CA HIS A 274 4.49 21.18 -2.98
C HIS A 274 5.48 21.44 -1.85
N VAL A 275 4.96 21.64 -0.64
CA VAL A 275 5.77 21.99 0.54
C VAL A 275 5.46 21.05 1.69
N CYS A 276 6.49 20.42 2.24
CA CYS A 276 6.40 19.65 3.49
C CYS A 276 6.48 20.60 4.68
N LEU A 277 5.58 20.44 5.65
CA LEU A 277 5.55 21.14 6.93
C LEU A 277 5.71 20.10 8.04
N LEU A 278 6.85 20.09 8.72
CA LEU A 278 7.24 19.06 9.69
C LEU A 278 7.33 19.63 11.10
N ASN A 279 6.95 18.84 12.11
CA ASN A 279 6.93 19.26 13.50
C ASN A 279 5.91 20.38 13.80
N LEU A 280 4.75 20.35 13.13
CA LEU A 280 3.67 21.31 13.40
C LEU A 280 3.07 21.10 14.80
N GLN A 281 2.64 22.20 15.41
CA GLN A 281 1.83 22.22 16.62
C GLN A 281 0.33 22.29 16.27
N GLU A 282 -0.01 23.00 15.21
CA GLU A 282 -1.34 23.16 14.64
C GLU A 282 -1.32 22.78 13.15
N GLN A 283 -2.23 21.91 12.71
CA GLN A 283 -2.23 21.40 11.33
C GLN A 283 -3.08 22.23 10.35
N ILE A 284 -3.98 23.09 10.82
CA ILE A 284 -4.86 23.89 9.97
C ILE A 284 -4.39 25.33 9.94
N TYR A 285 -4.21 25.89 8.75
CA TYR A 285 -3.84 27.30 8.58
C TYR A 285 -4.90 28.23 9.18
N PRO A 286 -4.53 29.33 9.87
CA PRO A 286 -5.49 30.23 10.51
C PRO A 286 -6.53 30.78 9.51
N GLY A 287 -7.81 30.59 9.84
CA GLY A 287 -8.94 31.00 8.99
C GLY A 287 -9.34 30.02 7.90
N ALA A 288 -8.61 28.91 7.74
CA ALA A 288 -8.97 27.84 6.81
C ALA A 288 -10.04 26.89 7.39
N ASP A 289 -10.82 26.26 6.51
CA ASP A 289 -11.72 25.15 6.83
C ASP A 289 -11.24 23.88 6.10
N GLY A 290 -10.56 23.01 6.84
CA GLY A 290 -9.89 21.84 6.28
C GLY A 290 -8.83 22.26 5.25
N ILE A 291 -9.02 21.86 3.99
CA ILE A 291 -8.13 22.22 2.87
C ILE A 291 -8.50 23.53 2.16
N LYS A 292 -9.63 24.16 2.52
CA LYS A 292 -10.14 25.38 1.87
C LYS A 292 -9.73 26.63 2.64
N GLY A 293 -9.44 27.71 1.92
CA GLY A 293 -9.09 29.00 2.53
C GLY A 293 -7.61 29.14 2.94
N TRP A 294 -6.76 28.23 2.48
CA TRP A 294 -5.30 28.36 2.60
C TRP A 294 -4.76 29.39 1.58
N PRO A 295 -3.60 30.02 1.86
CA PRO A 295 -2.96 30.97 0.95
C PRO A 295 -2.69 30.41 -0.45
N THR A 296 -2.78 31.23 -1.49
CA THR A 296 -2.57 30.80 -2.88
C THR A 296 -1.09 30.72 -3.30
N TRP A 297 -0.18 31.03 -2.38
CA TRP A 297 1.27 31.02 -2.54
C TRP A 297 1.97 30.58 -1.25
N THR A 298 3.23 30.17 -1.36
CA THR A 298 3.91 29.42 -0.29
C THR A 298 4.39 30.29 0.88
N THR A 299 4.72 31.57 0.66
CA THR A 299 5.39 32.40 1.68
C THR A 299 4.60 32.55 2.99
N PRO A 300 3.28 32.83 2.98
CA PRO A 300 2.50 32.91 4.22
C PRO A 300 2.47 31.58 4.98
N VAL A 301 2.35 30.46 4.26
CA VAL A 301 2.34 29.11 4.85
C VAL A 301 3.69 28.77 5.50
N LEU A 302 4.81 29.11 4.83
CA LEU A 302 6.16 28.94 5.36
C LEU A 302 6.40 29.79 6.61
N ARG A 303 5.93 31.04 6.62
CA ARG A 303 6.00 31.93 7.81
C ARG A 303 5.19 31.37 8.97
N TRP A 304 3.98 30.87 8.70
CA TRP A 304 3.12 30.26 9.70
C TRP A 304 3.75 29.01 10.32
N ALA A 305 4.30 28.12 9.51
CA ALA A 305 5.04 26.96 10.01
C ALA A 305 6.26 27.39 10.86
N LYS A 306 7.02 28.38 10.39
CA LYS A 306 8.17 28.90 11.17
C LYS A 306 7.76 29.48 12.52
N ALA A 307 6.61 30.14 12.61
CA ALA A 307 6.07 30.68 13.85
C ALA A 307 5.72 29.58 14.88
N GLN A 308 5.50 28.34 14.42
CA GLN A 308 5.30 27.16 15.27
C GLN A 308 6.60 26.42 15.61
N ALA A 309 7.77 26.97 15.24
CA ALA A 309 9.06 26.28 15.27
C ALA A 309 9.09 24.98 14.42
N ALA A 310 8.22 24.89 13.42
CA ALA A 310 8.21 23.79 12.46
C ALA A 310 9.33 23.93 11.42
N TYR A 311 9.67 22.82 10.77
CA TYR A 311 10.60 22.76 9.64
C TYR A 311 9.82 22.71 8.33
N THR A 312 10.37 23.30 7.28
CA THR A 312 9.71 23.34 5.96
C THR A 312 10.69 23.11 4.83
N GLY A 313 10.22 22.54 3.73
CA GLY A 313 11.01 22.34 2.53
C GLY A 313 10.14 22.01 1.33
N TYR A 314 10.61 22.37 0.13
CA TYR A 314 9.95 21.94 -1.11
C TYR A 314 10.15 20.44 -1.32
N ALA A 315 9.08 19.76 -1.70
CA ALA A 315 9.12 18.37 -2.06
C ALA A 315 9.48 18.19 -3.55
N HIS A 316 10.10 17.03 -3.85
CA HIS A 316 10.32 16.46 -5.19
C HIS A 316 10.58 17.48 -6.33
N SER A 317 11.35 18.54 -6.05
CA SER A 317 11.60 19.65 -6.98
C SER A 317 12.39 19.22 -8.24
N GLY A 318 12.99 18.03 -8.21
CA GLY A 318 13.63 17.39 -9.37
C GLY A 318 12.70 16.55 -10.25
N SER A 319 11.44 16.31 -9.84
CA SER A 319 10.49 15.40 -10.50
C SER A 319 9.50 16.08 -11.45
N GLY A 320 9.84 17.29 -11.94
CA GLY A 320 9.06 17.94 -13.00
C GLY A 320 7.94 18.88 -12.53
N LEU A 321 7.88 19.23 -11.23
CA LEU A 321 7.08 20.37 -10.76
C LEU A 321 7.73 21.69 -11.17
N GLN A 322 7.64 22.01 -12.46
CA GLN A 322 8.12 23.27 -13.00
C GLN A 322 7.10 24.38 -12.72
N VAL A 323 7.57 25.48 -12.16
CA VAL A 323 6.76 26.69 -11.98
C VAL A 323 6.69 27.43 -13.32
N ASP A 324 5.49 27.75 -13.80
CA ASP A 324 5.31 28.77 -14.85
C ASP A 324 5.44 30.16 -14.19
N PRO A 325 6.53 30.91 -14.45
CA PRO A 325 6.76 32.18 -13.76
C PRO A 325 5.71 33.23 -14.07
N ALA A 326 5.16 33.25 -15.28
CA ALA A 326 4.18 34.25 -15.70
C ALA A 326 2.81 33.97 -15.06
N ALA A 327 2.40 32.70 -15.01
CA ALA A 327 1.18 32.31 -14.30
C ALA A 327 1.31 32.50 -12.77
N ALA A 328 2.46 32.13 -12.21
CA ALA A 328 2.77 32.31 -10.78
C ALA A 328 2.75 33.78 -10.36
N ALA A 329 3.36 34.67 -11.14
CA ALA A 329 3.42 36.10 -10.82
C ALA A 329 2.04 36.78 -10.75
N LYS A 330 1.05 36.29 -11.53
CA LYS A 330 -0.33 36.79 -11.46
C LYS A 330 -0.99 36.46 -10.13
N ARG A 331 -0.72 35.29 -9.55
CA ARG A 331 -1.29 34.86 -8.26
C ARG A 331 -0.80 35.72 -7.11
N LEU A 332 0.48 36.09 -7.13
CA LEU A 332 1.10 36.96 -6.11
C LEU A 332 0.49 38.38 -6.05
N ARG A 333 -0.21 38.81 -7.11
CA ARG A 333 -0.78 40.17 -7.22
C ARG A 333 -2.29 40.21 -6.99
N ALA A 334 -2.93 39.06 -6.77
CA ALA A 334 -4.38 38.92 -6.68
C ALA A 334 -4.91 38.86 -5.24
N GLU A 335 -4.02 38.84 -4.24
CA GLU A 335 -4.31 38.94 -2.80
C GLU A 335 -3.95 40.34 -2.27
#